data_AF-A0A9D0Z8W5-F1
#
_entry.id   AF-A0A9D0Z8W5-F1
#
_cell.length_a   1.000
_cell.length_b   1.000
_cell.length_c   1.000
_cell.angle_alpha   90.00
_cell.angle_beta   90.00
_cell.angle_gamma   90.00
#
_symmetry.space_group_name_H-M   'P 1'
#
loop_
_entity.id
_entity.type
_entity.pdbx_description
1 polymer ?
#
loop_
_entity_poly.entity_id
_entity_poly.type
_entity_poly.pdbx_seq_one_letter_code
_entity_poly.pdbx_strand_id
1 'polypeptide(L)'
;MKLLLTAFEPFGGEQLNPTMEILAALPDRSGMVKAVLPVTFDGAARVLEDLIVRERPDAVLMLGQAGGRDRLTVERLAVNLDDASIPDNEGAMPQDAPIQPGAANALFSTLPVKALVQRMREAGVEAAVSDSAGTFVCNHVLYTALWLAQERFPGLRAGFVHVPFLPQQAEGRGKPSMPLPDMARGIEAAVRALLEAEEGDLPPRALEVLRERFGGDALIALSTLDGGAPAVRTVNGHYENGAFYVVTHARSGKMRQIAKNPTVALCGEWFTARGVGENLGHPRAPGNEALAGRLREAFAAWYGNGHVDEDDPDTCILRVRLTRGTLLSHGMRYELRF
;
A
#
# COMPACT_ATOMS: atom_id res chain seq x y z
N MET A 1 7.48 -0.03 -5.10
CA MET A 1 7.06 0.92 -4.06
C MET A 1 8.13 0.98 -2.98
N LYS A 2 8.45 2.16 -2.46
CA LYS A 2 9.29 2.36 -1.26
C LYS A 2 8.41 2.81 -0.08
N LEU A 3 8.42 2.04 1.01
CA LEU A 3 7.67 2.30 2.23
C LEU A 3 8.63 2.79 3.34
N LEU A 4 8.28 3.87 4.01
CA LEU A 4 8.86 4.24 5.30
C LEU A 4 7.93 3.72 6.41
N LEU A 5 8.42 2.82 7.25
CA LEU A 5 7.72 2.30 8.42
C LEU A 5 8.34 2.92 9.67
N THR A 6 7.53 3.64 10.45
CA THR A 6 8.03 4.28 11.68
C THR A 6 7.42 3.71 12.94
N ALA A 7 8.18 3.77 14.03
CA ALA A 7 7.75 3.49 15.39
C ALA A 7 8.11 4.67 16.30
N PHE A 8 7.74 4.60 17.57
CA PHE A 8 8.17 5.56 18.59
C PHE A 8 9.08 4.92 19.63
N GLU A 9 9.97 5.72 20.20
CA GLU A 9 10.74 5.37 21.40
C GLU A 9 9.82 5.17 22.63
N PRO A 10 10.34 4.65 23.76
CA PRO A 10 9.60 4.58 25.01
C PRO A 10 9.18 5.96 25.54
N PHE A 11 8.06 6.00 26.26
CA PHE A 11 7.45 7.23 26.76
C PHE A 11 6.67 6.98 28.07
N GLY A 12 6.44 8.03 28.86
CA GLY A 12 5.55 7.99 30.01
C GLY A 12 6.05 7.10 31.16
N GLY A 13 7.37 6.97 31.31
CA GLY A 13 8.02 6.12 32.31
C GLY A 13 8.10 4.63 31.94
N GLU A 14 7.61 4.26 30.76
CA GLU A 14 7.78 2.90 30.23
C GLU A 14 9.21 2.69 29.72
N GLN A 15 9.73 1.47 29.91
CA GLN A 15 11.07 1.09 29.42
C GLN A 15 11.04 0.56 27.98
N LEU A 16 9.85 0.30 27.43
CA LEU A 16 9.64 -0.28 26.11
C LEU A 16 8.44 0.36 25.42
N ASN A 17 8.44 0.34 24.10
CA ASN A 17 7.33 0.72 23.26
C ASN A 17 6.98 -0.44 22.32
N PRO A 18 5.74 -0.98 22.31
CA PRO A 18 5.35 -2.09 21.44
C PRO A 18 5.66 -1.83 19.96
N THR A 19 5.57 -0.58 19.51
CA THR A 19 5.83 -0.24 18.10
C THR A 19 7.29 -0.42 17.73
N MET A 20 8.22 -0.12 18.64
CA MET A 20 9.66 -0.34 18.45
C MET A 20 9.99 -1.83 18.43
N GLU A 21 9.36 -2.61 19.31
CA GLU A 21 9.48 -4.07 19.34
C GLU A 21 8.93 -4.72 18.05
N ILE A 22 7.80 -4.22 17.53
CA ILE A 22 7.25 -4.65 16.24
C ILE A 22 8.25 -4.35 15.12
N LEU A 23 8.82 -3.14 15.10
CA LEU A 23 9.78 -2.72 14.07
C LEU A 23 11.01 -3.63 14.03
N ALA A 24 11.49 -4.05 15.21
CA ALA A 24 12.59 -5.00 15.38
C ALA A 24 12.21 -6.44 14.97
N ALA A 25 10.99 -6.88 15.29
CA ALA A 25 10.52 -8.24 14.99
C ALA A 25 10.21 -8.46 13.50
N LEU A 26 9.83 -7.42 12.76
CA LEU A 26 9.54 -7.53 11.34
C LEU A 26 10.82 -7.81 10.53
N PRO A 27 10.81 -8.70 9.53
CA PRO A 27 11.97 -8.91 8.66
C PRO A 27 12.23 -7.67 7.80
N ASP A 28 13.50 -7.46 7.42
CA ASP A 28 13.83 -6.45 6.42
C ASP A 28 13.32 -6.87 5.04
N ARG A 29 12.91 -5.89 4.24
CA ARG A 29 12.36 -6.11 2.89
C ARG A 29 12.93 -5.07 1.93
N SER A 30 13.17 -5.49 0.70
CA SER A 30 13.48 -4.54 -0.38
C SER A 30 12.33 -3.55 -0.53
N GLY A 31 12.65 -2.27 -0.64
CA GLY A 31 11.66 -1.21 -0.69
C GLY A 31 11.04 -0.84 0.66
N MET A 32 11.58 -1.28 1.80
CA MET A 32 11.14 -0.82 3.12
C MET A 32 12.30 -0.18 3.89
N VAL A 33 12.06 1.01 4.45
CA VAL A 33 12.96 1.70 5.39
C VAL A 33 12.26 1.74 6.75
N LYS A 34 12.98 1.42 7.81
CA LYS A 34 12.49 1.44 9.19
C LYS A 34 13.13 2.60 9.95
N ALA A 35 12.35 3.31 10.77
CA ALA A 35 12.87 4.38 11.62
C ALA A 35 12.12 4.47 12.95
N VAL A 36 12.81 4.96 13.98
CA VAL A 36 12.20 5.28 15.28
C VAL A 36 12.14 6.79 15.41
N LEU A 37 10.98 7.31 15.77
CA LEU A 37 10.74 8.72 16.05
C LEU A 37 10.83 8.98 17.56
N PRO A 38 11.33 10.15 17.98
CA PRO A 38 11.25 10.56 19.37
C PRO A 38 9.79 10.80 19.77
N VAL A 39 9.46 10.69 21.06
CA VAL A 39 8.13 11.09 21.56
C VAL A 39 8.19 12.56 21.98
N THR A 40 8.39 13.42 20.99
CA THR A 40 8.36 14.88 21.12
C THR A 40 7.60 15.49 19.95
N PHE A 41 6.83 16.56 20.19
CA PHE A 41 6.04 17.20 19.13
C PHE A 41 6.95 17.69 17.98
N ASP A 42 7.86 18.63 18.30
CA ASP A 42 8.79 19.21 17.33
C ASP A 42 9.76 18.18 16.74
N GLY A 43 10.32 17.32 17.58
CA GLY A 43 11.35 16.38 17.16
C GLY A 43 10.80 15.30 16.23
N ALA A 44 9.62 14.75 16.52
CA ALA A 44 9.03 13.71 15.69
C ALA A 44 8.68 14.22 14.28
N ALA A 45 8.10 15.43 14.19
CA ALA A 45 7.79 16.06 12.92
C ALA A 45 9.05 16.33 12.08
N ARG A 46 10.10 16.89 12.69
CA ARG A 46 11.38 17.17 12.00
C ARG A 46 12.04 15.89 11.50
N VAL A 47 12.17 14.87 12.35
CA VAL A 47 12.79 13.59 11.97
C VAL A 47 11.99 12.90 10.86
N LEU A 48 10.66 12.93 10.93
CA LEU A 48 9.81 12.39 9.88
C LEU A 48 10.02 13.13 8.55
N GLU A 49 10.04 14.46 8.57
CA GLU A 49 10.26 15.26 7.36
C GLU A 49 11.62 14.96 6.73
N ASP A 50 12.69 14.91 7.52
CA ASP A 50 14.04 14.59 7.06
C ASP A 50 14.10 13.19 6.43
N LEU A 51 13.40 12.22 7.01
CA LEU A 51 13.27 10.87 6.46
C LEU A 51 12.53 10.90 5.12
N ILE A 52 11.44 11.65 4.99
CA ILE A 52 10.70 11.78 3.73
C ILE A 52 11.58 12.42 2.64
N VAL A 53 12.31 13.48 2.98
CA VAL A 53 13.21 14.19 2.06
C VAL A 53 14.33 13.27 1.57
N ARG A 54 14.99 12.58 2.51
CA ARG A 54 16.16 11.74 2.23
C ARG A 54 15.77 10.46 1.50
N GLU A 55 14.76 9.76 2.00
CA GLU A 55 14.40 8.44 1.51
C GLU A 55 13.48 8.46 0.30
N ARG A 56 12.75 9.56 0.08
CA ARG A 56 11.75 9.69 -0.99
C ARG A 56 10.80 8.48 -1.05
N PRO A 57 10.13 8.11 0.05
CA PRO A 57 9.22 6.99 0.03
C PRO A 57 7.97 7.31 -0.80
N ASP A 58 7.37 6.27 -1.39
CA ASP A 58 6.04 6.34 -2.01
C ASP A 58 4.93 6.35 -0.94
N ALA A 59 5.18 5.74 0.23
CA ALA A 59 4.29 5.84 1.38
C ALA A 59 5.00 5.84 2.73
N VAL A 60 4.36 6.44 3.74
CA VAL A 60 4.72 6.29 5.15
C VAL A 60 3.61 5.59 5.92
N LEU A 61 3.95 4.51 6.62
CA LEU A 61 3.11 3.86 7.62
C LEU A 61 3.71 4.13 9.00
N MET A 62 3.01 4.91 9.82
CA MET A 62 3.45 5.23 11.17
C MET A 62 2.75 4.33 12.18
N LEU A 63 3.48 3.86 13.19
CA LEU A 63 2.93 3.06 14.28
C LEU A 63 2.96 3.86 15.57
N GLY A 64 1.89 3.75 16.37
CA GLY A 64 1.82 4.32 17.72
C GLY A 64 1.16 3.36 18.70
N GLN A 65 1.44 3.55 19.98
CA GLN A 65 0.79 2.78 21.05
C GLN A 65 -0.48 3.51 21.53
N ALA A 66 -1.60 2.81 21.61
CA ALA A 66 -2.84 3.31 22.20
C ALA A 66 -3.26 2.45 23.39
N GLY A 67 -2.74 2.80 24.56
CA GLY A 67 -2.98 2.10 25.81
C GLY A 67 -4.45 2.15 26.25
N GLY A 68 -5.21 1.09 25.95
CA GLY A 68 -6.64 1.00 26.21
C GLY A 68 -7.46 0.45 25.05
N ARG A 69 -6.88 0.32 23.85
CA ARG A 69 -7.49 -0.39 22.73
C ARG A 69 -7.22 -1.89 22.84
N ASP A 70 -8.17 -2.70 22.37
CA ASP A 70 -8.13 -4.18 22.41
C ASP A 70 -7.78 -4.83 21.06
N ARG A 71 -7.48 -4.01 20.05
CA ARG A 71 -7.24 -4.43 18.67
C ARG A 71 -6.31 -3.44 17.97
N LEU A 72 -5.75 -3.87 16.84
CA LEU A 72 -5.06 -2.94 15.94
C LEU A 72 -6.07 -1.96 15.35
N THR A 73 -5.67 -0.72 15.17
CA THR A 73 -6.59 0.32 14.68
C THR A 73 -5.92 1.17 13.62
N VAL A 74 -6.46 1.15 12.41
CA VAL A 74 -5.95 1.94 11.29
C VAL A 74 -6.66 3.29 11.29
N GLU A 75 -5.89 4.37 11.45
CA GLU A 75 -6.43 5.71 11.56
C GLU A 75 -6.89 6.24 10.20
N ARG A 76 -8.14 6.70 10.16
CA ARG A 76 -8.75 7.32 8.97
C ARG A 76 -8.56 8.83 8.95
N LEU A 77 -8.41 9.47 10.10
CA LEU A 77 -8.43 10.92 10.25
C LEU A 77 -7.31 11.40 11.18
N ALA A 78 -6.65 12.49 10.80
CA ALA A 78 -5.88 13.34 11.71
C ALA A 78 -6.51 14.72 11.80
N VAL A 79 -6.45 15.33 12.98
CA VAL A 79 -6.98 16.67 13.26
C VAL A 79 -5.84 17.66 13.47
N ASN A 80 -6.02 18.92 13.06
CA ASN A 80 -5.05 19.99 13.21
C ASN A 80 -5.06 20.55 14.64
N LEU A 81 -4.74 19.70 15.62
CA LEU A 81 -4.83 20.03 17.04
C LEU A 81 -3.80 19.25 17.84
N ASP A 82 -2.94 20.00 18.52
CA ASP A 82 -2.11 19.54 19.63
C ASP A 82 -2.76 19.99 20.94
N ASP A 83 -3.25 19.02 21.69
CA ASP A 83 -3.88 19.19 23.00
C ASP A 83 -3.44 18.04 23.91
N ALA A 84 -2.40 18.30 24.70
CA ALA A 84 -1.69 17.30 25.47
C ALA A 84 -2.12 17.31 26.95
N SER A 85 -2.56 16.17 27.47
CA SER A 85 -2.89 16.01 28.90
C SER A 85 -1.69 15.63 29.77
N ILE A 86 -0.56 15.29 29.15
CA ILE A 86 0.72 14.94 29.77
C ILE A 86 1.86 15.52 28.91
N PRO A 87 3.01 15.86 29.50
CA PRO A 87 4.15 16.33 28.72
C PRO A 87 4.73 15.24 27.82
N ASP A 88 5.35 15.64 26.72
CA ASP A 88 6.21 14.80 25.89
C ASP A 88 7.57 14.53 26.57
N ASN A 89 8.48 13.78 25.92
CA ASN A 89 9.78 13.42 26.52
C ASN A 89 10.71 14.62 26.77
N GLU A 90 10.45 15.79 26.17
CA GLU A 90 11.20 17.04 26.38
C GLU A 90 10.43 18.06 27.23
N GLY A 91 9.27 17.69 27.75
CA GLY A 91 8.47 18.51 28.65
C GLY A 91 7.44 19.42 27.96
N ALA A 92 7.28 19.34 26.64
CA ALA A 92 6.29 20.13 25.93
C ALA A 92 4.87 19.57 26.18
N MET A 93 3.94 20.46 26.51
CA MET A 93 2.55 20.11 26.80
C MET A 93 1.62 21.16 26.18
N PRO A 94 1.53 21.22 24.83
CA PRO A 94 0.68 22.19 24.13
C PRO A 94 -0.78 22.05 24.56
N GLN A 95 -1.50 23.17 24.54
CA GLN A 95 -2.92 23.27 24.90
C GLN A 95 -3.62 24.01 23.77
N ASP A 96 -4.63 23.39 23.17
CA ASP A 96 -5.45 23.97 22.10
C ASP A 96 -4.65 24.64 20.96
N ALA A 97 -3.51 24.06 20.58
CA ALA A 97 -2.62 24.62 19.58
C ALA A 97 -2.82 23.97 18.20
N PRO A 98 -2.88 24.73 17.09
CA PRO A 98 -2.87 24.11 15.76
C PRO A 98 -1.48 23.54 15.45
N ILE A 99 -1.44 22.34 14.88
CA ILE A 99 -0.20 21.71 14.38
C ILE A 99 0.38 22.55 13.24
N GLN A 100 -0.45 22.91 12.27
CA GLN A 100 -0.10 23.80 11.16
C GLN A 100 -1.08 24.97 11.08
N PRO A 101 -0.67 26.18 11.51
CA PRO A 101 -1.53 27.37 11.45
C PRO A 101 -2.03 27.64 10.02
N GLY A 102 -3.35 27.82 9.88
CA GLY A 102 -4.00 28.14 8.60
C GLY A 102 -4.23 26.96 7.65
N ALA A 103 -3.79 25.75 8.01
CA ALA A 103 -4.10 24.53 7.25
C ALA A 103 -5.48 23.94 7.60
N ALA A 104 -5.93 22.96 6.83
CA ALA A 104 -7.25 22.34 6.99
C ALA A 104 -7.44 21.72 8.39
N ASN A 105 -8.63 21.85 8.98
CA ASN A 105 -8.90 21.37 10.35
C ASN A 105 -8.68 19.86 10.53
N ALA A 106 -8.83 19.07 9.48
CA ALA A 106 -8.58 17.64 9.50
C ALA A 106 -8.18 17.13 8.12
N LEU A 107 -7.41 16.04 8.10
CA LEU A 107 -6.91 15.39 6.89
C LEU A 107 -7.21 13.90 6.96
N PHE A 108 -7.66 13.33 5.84
CA PHE A 108 -7.89 11.89 5.72
C PHE A 108 -6.59 11.17 5.40
N SER A 109 -6.39 10.00 6.02
CA SER A 109 -5.36 9.04 5.63
C SER A 109 -5.48 8.73 4.13
N THR A 110 -4.34 8.69 3.45
CA THR A 110 -4.28 8.35 2.01
C THR A 110 -3.82 6.91 1.79
N LEU A 111 -3.65 6.12 2.85
CA LEU A 111 -3.47 4.68 2.78
C LEU A 111 -4.83 3.97 2.60
N PRO A 112 -4.86 2.71 2.10
CA PRO A 112 -6.11 2.00 1.85
C PRO A 112 -6.68 1.43 3.16
N VAL A 113 -7.17 2.32 4.03
CA VAL A 113 -7.51 2.04 5.45
C VAL A 113 -8.32 0.77 5.62
N LYS A 114 -9.40 0.60 4.85
CA LYS A 114 -10.28 -0.58 4.95
C LYS A 114 -9.60 -1.85 4.47
N ALA A 115 -8.81 -1.78 3.40
CA ALA A 115 -8.07 -2.95 2.92
C ALA A 115 -6.97 -3.35 3.91
N LEU A 116 -6.27 -2.39 4.53
CA LEU A 116 -5.30 -2.71 5.59
C LEU A 116 -5.98 -3.45 6.75
N VAL A 117 -7.13 -2.96 7.22
CA VAL A 117 -7.92 -3.66 8.26
C VAL A 117 -8.32 -5.07 7.81
N GLN A 118 -8.80 -5.22 6.58
CA GLN A 118 -9.17 -6.53 6.05
C GLN A 118 -7.97 -7.49 6.01
N ARG A 119 -6.80 -7.03 5.55
CA ARG A 119 -5.58 -7.82 5.47
C ARG A 119 -5.07 -8.26 6.84
N MET A 120 -5.14 -7.39 7.84
CA MET A 120 -4.85 -7.75 9.24
C MET A 120 -5.79 -8.85 9.74
N ARG A 121 -7.10 -8.76 9.44
CA ARG A 121 -8.09 -9.77 9.83
C ARG A 121 -7.90 -11.10 9.11
N GLU A 122 -7.59 -11.07 7.81
CA GLU A 122 -7.23 -12.27 7.02
C GLU A 122 -5.99 -12.97 7.60
N ALA A 123 -5.07 -12.23 8.22
CA ALA A 123 -3.93 -12.77 8.96
C ALA A 123 -4.26 -13.24 10.39
N GLY A 124 -5.55 -13.28 10.76
CA GLY A 124 -6.02 -13.75 12.06
C GLY A 124 -5.73 -12.78 13.21
N VAL A 125 -5.70 -11.48 12.94
CA VAL A 125 -5.47 -10.43 13.95
C VAL A 125 -6.67 -9.47 14.01
N GLU A 126 -7.18 -9.24 15.21
CA GLU A 126 -8.26 -8.27 15.42
C GLU A 126 -7.81 -6.87 15.03
N ALA A 127 -8.53 -6.27 14.08
CA ALA A 127 -8.27 -4.92 13.58
C ALA A 127 -9.56 -4.16 13.29
N ALA A 128 -9.53 -2.83 13.39
CA ALA A 128 -10.65 -1.96 13.06
C ALA A 128 -10.19 -0.62 12.46
N VAL A 129 -11.12 0.10 11.84
CA VAL A 129 -10.91 1.51 11.46
C VAL A 129 -11.10 2.38 12.70
N SER A 130 -10.26 3.40 12.86
CA SER A 130 -10.38 4.43 13.89
C SER A 130 -10.53 5.81 13.25
N ASP A 131 -11.34 6.67 13.86
CA ASP A 131 -11.61 8.04 13.41
C ASP A 131 -10.93 9.11 14.27
N SER A 132 -10.11 8.69 15.24
CA SER A 132 -9.33 9.61 16.07
C SER A 132 -8.01 8.97 16.46
N ALA A 133 -6.92 9.61 16.06
CA ALA A 133 -5.56 9.31 16.50
C ALA A 133 -5.22 9.97 17.86
N GLY A 134 -6.20 10.59 18.54
CA GLY A 134 -5.98 11.47 19.69
C GLY A 134 -5.54 12.88 19.28
N THR A 135 -4.92 13.61 20.20
CA THR A 135 -4.42 14.99 20.04
C THR A 135 -2.99 15.15 20.58
N PHE A 136 -2.29 14.03 20.74
CA PHE A 136 -0.90 13.97 21.20
C PHE A 136 0.05 13.71 20.01
N VAL A 137 1.32 13.37 20.28
CA VAL A 137 2.37 13.19 19.26
C VAL A 137 1.97 12.23 18.12
N CYS A 138 1.18 11.18 18.39
CA CYS A 138 0.67 10.28 17.34
C CYS A 138 -0.16 11.02 16.27
N ASN A 139 -1.11 11.87 16.71
CA ASN A 139 -1.93 12.69 15.81
C ASN A 139 -1.09 13.79 15.16
N HIS A 140 -0.21 14.43 15.92
CA HIS A 140 0.73 15.45 15.42
C HIS A 140 1.49 14.96 14.19
N VAL A 141 2.11 13.78 14.31
CA VAL A 141 2.94 13.19 13.25
C VAL A 141 2.09 12.72 12.06
N LEU A 142 0.91 12.12 12.29
CA LEU A 142 0.01 11.76 11.20
C LEU A 142 -0.46 13.00 10.41
N TYR A 143 -0.88 14.06 11.11
CA TYR A 143 -1.32 15.29 10.48
C TYR A 143 -0.18 15.91 9.65
N THR A 144 1.01 16.04 10.24
CA THR A 144 2.21 16.55 9.56
C THR A 144 2.54 15.75 8.31
N ALA A 145 2.52 14.42 8.37
CA ALA A 145 2.77 13.56 7.20
C ALA A 145 1.78 13.81 6.06
N LEU A 146 0.49 13.93 6.39
CA LEU A 146 -0.59 14.17 5.42
C LEU A 146 -0.50 15.56 4.82
N TRP A 147 -0.19 16.56 5.64
CA TRP A 147 0.01 17.94 5.18
C TRP A 147 1.23 18.04 4.25
N LEU A 148 2.36 17.42 4.61
CA LEU A 148 3.55 17.34 3.75
C LEU A 148 3.24 16.66 2.41
N ALA A 149 2.45 15.58 2.42
CA ALA A 149 2.04 14.90 1.19
C ALA A 149 1.19 15.79 0.26
N GLN A 150 0.31 16.62 0.83
CA GLN A 150 -0.53 17.55 0.07
C GLN A 150 0.27 18.74 -0.49
N GLU A 151 1.11 19.36 0.33
CA GLU A 151 1.74 20.65 0.01
C GLU A 151 3.10 20.52 -0.66
N ARG A 152 3.86 19.46 -0.36
CA ARG A 152 5.30 19.41 -0.69
C ARG A 152 5.73 18.13 -1.42
N PHE A 153 5.03 17.03 -1.22
CA PHE A 153 5.37 15.74 -1.82
C PHE A 153 4.18 15.09 -2.54
N PRO A 154 3.72 15.67 -3.67
CA PRO A 154 2.62 15.10 -4.44
C PRO A 154 2.92 13.64 -4.84
N GLY A 155 2.05 12.72 -4.42
CA GLY A 155 2.20 11.29 -4.66
C GLY A 155 2.66 10.49 -3.43
N LEU A 156 3.21 11.14 -2.40
CA LEU A 156 3.42 10.48 -1.11
C LEU A 156 2.08 10.10 -0.50
N ARG A 157 1.97 8.86 -0.02
CA ARG A 157 0.82 8.41 0.79
C ARG A 157 1.21 8.32 2.26
N ALA A 158 0.33 8.68 3.19
CA ALA A 158 0.59 8.57 4.61
C ALA A 158 -0.61 8.03 5.38
N GLY A 159 -0.34 7.28 6.45
CA GLY A 159 -1.36 6.75 7.35
C GLY A 159 -0.74 6.18 8.62
N PHE A 160 -1.59 5.88 9.60
CA PHE A 160 -1.16 5.51 10.95
C PHE A 160 -1.89 4.27 11.44
N VAL A 161 -1.20 3.46 12.25
CA VAL A 161 -1.80 2.33 12.95
C VAL A 161 -1.47 2.40 14.43
N HIS A 162 -2.51 2.43 15.26
CA HIS A 162 -2.38 2.26 16.69
C HIS A 162 -2.42 0.79 17.09
N VAL A 163 -1.51 0.41 18.00
CA VAL A 163 -1.42 -0.94 18.58
C VAL A 163 -1.74 -0.92 20.07
N PRO A 164 -2.32 -2.01 20.63
CA PRO A 164 -2.56 -2.15 22.08
C PRO A 164 -1.30 -2.17 22.93
N PHE A 165 -1.49 -2.23 24.25
CA PHE A 165 -0.43 -2.60 25.19
C PHE A 165 0.12 -4.01 24.91
N LEU A 166 1.39 -4.23 25.23
CA LEU A 166 1.91 -5.58 25.46
C LEU A 166 1.34 -6.17 26.77
N PRO A 167 1.24 -7.51 26.92
CA PRO A 167 0.72 -8.12 28.13
C PRO A 167 1.42 -7.65 29.41
N GLN A 168 2.75 -7.49 29.37
CA GLN A 168 3.56 -7.03 30.50
C GLN A 168 3.28 -5.57 30.89
N GLN A 169 2.81 -4.74 29.94
CA GLN A 169 2.43 -3.35 30.21
C GLN A 169 1.00 -3.23 30.76
N ALA A 170 0.16 -4.24 30.53
CA ALA A 170 -1.22 -4.28 31.00
C ALA A 170 -1.38 -4.98 32.36
N GLU A 171 -0.36 -5.72 32.80
CA GLU A 171 -0.35 -6.45 34.07
C GLU A 171 -0.66 -5.51 35.26
N GLY A 172 -1.65 -5.88 36.07
CA GLY A 172 -2.11 -5.07 37.21
C GLY A 172 -2.87 -3.78 36.86
N ARG A 173 -3.04 -3.43 35.58
CA ARG A 173 -3.72 -2.19 35.14
C ARG A 173 -5.17 -2.38 34.68
N GLY A 174 -5.61 -3.63 34.49
CA GLY A 174 -6.95 -3.96 34.00
C GLY A 174 -7.23 -3.43 32.58
N LYS A 175 -6.18 -3.22 31.78
CA LYS A 175 -6.25 -2.72 30.41
C LYS A 175 -6.15 -3.89 29.42
N PRO A 176 -6.77 -3.78 28.23
CA PRO A 176 -6.58 -4.77 27.18
C PRO A 176 -5.12 -4.74 26.68
N SER A 177 -4.68 -5.90 26.17
CA SER A 177 -3.35 -6.08 25.59
C SER A 177 -3.38 -7.09 24.45
N MET A 178 -2.31 -7.12 23.67
CA MET A 178 -2.12 -8.07 22.58
C MET A 178 -0.67 -8.57 22.59
N PRO A 179 -0.42 -9.89 22.42
CA PRO A 179 0.94 -10.42 22.30
C PRO A 179 1.71 -9.80 21.13
N LEU A 180 3.02 -9.55 21.33
CA LEU A 180 3.90 -9.02 20.28
C LEU A 180 3.81 -9.79 18.95
N PRO A 181 3.82 -11.15 18.93
CA PRO A 181 3.74 -11.89 17.67
C PRO A 181 2.45 -11.64 16.89
N ASP A 182 1.34 -11.37 17.59
CA ASP A 182 0.05 -11.09 16.95
C ASP A 182 0.03 -9.68 16.36
N MET A 183 0.53 -8.69 17.11
CA MET A 183 0.67 -7.33 16.59
C MET A 183 1.60 -7.29 15.38
N ALA A 184 2.78 -7.94 15.49
CA ALA A 184 3.75 -8.01 14.39
C ALA A 184 3.16 -8.69 13.15
N ARG A 185 2.41 -9.79 13.30
CA ARG A 185 1.72 -10.46 12.19
C ARG A 185 0.71 -9.55 11.50
N GLY A 186 -0.06 -8.77 12.26
CA GLY A 186 -1.03 -7.81 11.71
C GLY A 186 -0.33 -6.67 10.95
N ILE A 187 0.72 -6.08 11.54
CA ILE A 187 1.50 -5.04 10.87
C ILE A 187 2.21 -5.59 9.63
N GLU A 188 2.73 -6.82 9.66
CA GLU A 188 3.35 -7.46 8.49
C GLU A 188 2.34 -7.61 7.35
N ALA A 189 1.10 -8.02 7.65
CA ALA A 189 0.04 -8.12 6.65
C ALA A 189 -0.28 -6.75 6.02
N ALA A 190 -0.30 -5.69 6.82
CA ALA A 190 -0.49 -4.33 6.33
C ALA A 190 0.70 -3.83 5.48
N VAL A 191 1.93 -4.09 5.91
CA VAL A 191 3.15 -3.76 5.17
C VAL A 191 3.19 -4.47 3.83
N ARG A 192 2.90 -5.77 3.80
CA ARG A 192 2.76 -6.54 2.56
C ARG A 192 1.69 -5.94 1.68
N ALA A 193 0.51 -5.68 2.24
CA ALA A 193 -0.59 -5.06 1.51
C ALA A 193 -0.20 -3.70 0.92
N LEU A 194 0.65 -2.90 1.57
CA LEU A 194 1.14 -1.64 0.99
C LEU A 194 2.19 -1.89 -0.10
N LEU A 195 3.22 -2.69 0.16
CA LEU A 195 4.28 -2.98 -0.81
C LEU A 195 3.77 -3.70 -2.07
N GLU A 196 2.69 -4.47 -1.92
CA GLU A 196 1.99 -5.24 -2.95
C GLU A 196 0.71 -4.52 -3.43
N ALA A 197 0.32 -3.39 -2.83
CA ALA A 197 -0.91 -2.68 -3.21
C ALA A 197 -0.76 -2.04 -4.59
N GLU A 198 -1.34 -2.73 -5.56
CA GLU A 198 -1.87 -2.16 -6.79
C GLU A 198 -3.43 -2.18 -6.79
N GLU A 199 -4.10 -2.66 -5.70
CA GLU A 199 -5.59 -2.81 -5.63
C GLU A 199 -6.30 -2.24 -4.38
N GLY A 200 -5.57 -1.84 -3.33
CA GLY A 200 -6.15 -1.68 -1.98
C GLY A 200 -7.24 -0.61 -1.82
N ASP A 201 -7.33 0.37 -2.72
CA ASP A 201 -8.34 1.46 -2.65
C ASP A 201 -9.59 1.21 -3.50
N LEU A 202 -9.62 0.11 -4.24
CA LEU A 202 -10.69 -0.14 -5.18
C LEU A 202 -11.97 -0.62 -4.45
N PRO A 203 -13.17 -0.18 -4.89
CA PRO A 203 -14.42 -0.67 -4.32
C PRO A 203 -14.49 -2.20 -4.38
N PRO A 204 -14.84 -2.92 -3.29
CA PRO A 204 -14.85 -4.39 -3.28
C PRO A 204 -15.65 -5.00 -4.43
N ARG A 205 -16.81 -4.41 -4.75
CA ARG A 205 -17.63 -4.84 -5.88
C ARG A 205 -16.96 -4.66 -7.24
N ALA A 206 -16.15 -3.61 -7.41
CA ALA A 206 -15.37 -3.43 -8.63
C ALA A 206 -14.28 -4.50 -8.75
N LEU A 207 -13.62 -4.84 -7.64
CA LEU A 207 -12.65 -5.94 -7.58
C LEU A 207 -13.26 -7.27 -7.99
N GLU A 208 -14.42 -7.61 -7.42
CA GLU A 208 -15.15 -8.83 -7.76
C GLU A 208 -15.41 -8.91 -9.26
N VAL A 209 -15.92 -7.82 -9.86
CA VAL A 209 -16.22 -7.77 -11.28
C VAL A 209 -14.96 -7.87 -12.15
N LEU A 210 -13.86 -7.23 -11.75
CA LEU A 210 -12.58 -7.36 -12.47
C LEU A 210 -12.07 -8.79 -12.44
N ARG A 211 -12.11 -9.45 -11.28
CA ARG A 211 -11.69 -10.85 -11.12
C ARG A 211 -12.60 -11.81 -11.88
N GLU A 212 -13.90 -11.58 -11.86
CA GLU A 212 -14.88 -12.37 -12.60
C GLU A 212 -14.67 -12.28 -14.13
N ARG A 213 -14.47 -11.05 -14.65
CA ARG A 213 -14.35 -10.83 -16.10
C ARG A 213 -12.96 -11.14 -16.65
N PHE A 214 -11.92 -10.93 -15.85
CA PHE A 214 -10.55 -10.91 -16.34
C PHE A 214 -9.60 -11.81 -15.57
N GLY A 215 -10.02 -12.48 -14.48
CA GLY A 215 -9.19 -13.38 -13.69
C GLY A 215 -8.89 -14.74 -14.35
N GLY A 216 -9.46 -15.02 -15.52
CA GLY A 216 -9.13 -16.18 -16.35
C GLY A 216 -8.35 -15.79 -17.60
N ASP A 217 -8.59 -16.49 -18.70
CA ASP A 217 -8.19 -16.07 -20.04
C ASP A 217 -9.19 -15.05 -20.60
N ALA A 218 -8.77 -13.79 -20.72
CA ALA A 218 -9.62 -12.74 -21.25
C ALA A 218 -8.99 -12.02 -22.45
N LEU A 219 -9.77 -11.88 -23.52
CA LEU A 219 -9.38 -11.07 -24.66
C LEU A 219 -9.52 -9.58 -24.34
N ILE A 220 -8.40 -8.85 -24.42
CA ILE A 220 -8.36 -7.40 -24.23
C ILE A 220 -7.68 -6.72 -25.41
N ALA A 221 -8.18 -5.55 -25.78
CA ALA A 221 -7.45 -4.65 -26.68
C ALA A 221 -6.34 -3.97 -25.89
N LEU A 222 -5.09 -4.09 -26.35
CA LEU A 222 -3.91 -3.42 -25.81
C LEU A 222 -3.40 -2.40 -26.83
N SER A 223 -3.36 -1.14 -26.42
CA SER A 223 -2.81 -0.02 -27.18
C SER A 223 -1.47 0.42 -26.60
N THR A 224 -0.49 0.62 -27.48
CA THR A 224 0.83 1.17 -27.19
C THR A 224 1.13 2.33 -28.14
N LEU A 225 2.26 3.01 -27.96
CA LEU A 225 2.72 4.07 -28.85
C LEU A 225 3.87 3.61 -29.75
N ASP A 226 3.74 3.82 -31.05
CA ASP A 226 4.81 3.70 -32.03
C ASP A 226 5.27 5.10 -32.46
N GLY A 227 6.30 5.60 -31.77
CA GLY A 227 6.59 7.03 -31.81
C GLY A 227 5.41 7.82 -31.24
N GLY A 228 4.76 8.63 -32.08
CA GLY A 228 3.55 9.37 -31.72
C GLY A 228 2.23 8.71 -32.14
N ALA A 229 2.28 7.61 -32.90
CA ALA A 229 1.09 6.96 -33.44
C ALA A 229 0.57 5.85 -32.49
N PRO A 230 -0.75 5.77 -32.23
CA PRO A 230 -1.31 4.66 -31.45
C PRO A 230 -1.28 3.35 -32.26
N ALA A 231 -0.85 2.27 -31.63
CA ALA A 231 -0.86 0.92 -32.18
C ALA A 231 -1.67 -0.02 -31.28
N VAL A 232 -2.77 -0.58 -31.81
CA VAL A 232 -3.71 -1.42 -31.05
C VAL A 232 -3.71 -2.86 -31.58
N ARG A 233 -3.87 -3.83 -30.68
CA ARG A 233 -4.02 -5.25 -30.99
C ARG A 233 -4.83 -5.94 -29.90
N THR A 234 -5.41 -7.10 -30.22
CA THR A 234 -5.98 -7.99 -29.19
C THR A 234 -4.88 -8.85 -28.58
N VAL A 235 -4.92 -9.05 -27.26
CA VAL A 235 -4.08 -9.98 -26.51
C VAL A 235 -4.93 -10.78 -25.55
N ASN A 236 -4.49 -11.99 -25.21
CA ASN A 236 -5.00 -12.72 -24.05
C ASN A 236 -4.34 -12.15 -22.80
N GLY A 237 -5.14 -11.66 -21.87
CA GLY A 237 -4.72 -11.07 -20.62
C GLY A 237 -5.36 -11.78 -19.44
N HIS A 238 -4.58 -11.92 -18.38
CA HIS A 238 -5.03 -12.37 -17.07
C HIS A 238 -4.89 -11.23 -16.07
N TYR A 239 -5.96 -10.86 -15.38
CA TYR A 239 -5.97 -9.83 -14.36
C TYR A 239 -5.72 -10.43 -12.98
N GLU A 240 -4.69 -9.96 -12.29
CA GLU A 240 -4.50 -10.19 -10.87
C GLU A 240 -3.74 -9.01 -10.23
N ASN A 241 -4.08 -8.69 -8.99
CA ASN A 241 -3.35 -7.72 -8.18
C ASN A 241 -3.06 -6.40 -8.92
N GLY A 242 -4.07 -5.80 -9.55
CA GLY A 242 -3.99 -4.46 -10.15
C GLY A 242 -3.24 -4.42 -11.48
N ALA A 243 -2.90 -5.57 -12.05
CA ALA A 243 -2.19 -5.67 -13.31
C ALA A 243 -2.83 -6.70 -14.25
N PHE A 244 -2.62 -6.48 -15.55
CA PHE A 244 -2.86 -7.50 -16.57
C PHE A 244 -1.54 -8.16 -16.97
N TYR A 245 -1.55 -9.47 -17.08
CA TYR A 245 -0.40 -10.28 -17.46
C TYR A 245 -0.66 -10.93 -18.81
N VAL A 246 0.35 -10.87 -19.68
CA VAL A 246 0.29 -11.40 -21.05
C VAL A 246 1.57 -12.18 -21.30
N VAL A 247 1.45 -13.44 -21.71
CA VAL A 247 2.61 -14.19 -22.21
C VAL A 247 2.81 -13.84 -23.69
N THR A 248 4.02 -13.42 -24.04
CA THR A 248 4.34 -12.95 -25.38
C THR A 248 5.82 -13.12 -25.71
N HIS A 249 6.27 -12.46 -26.77
CA HIS A 249 7.64 -12.53 -27.27
C HIS A 249 8.33 -11.16 -27.14
N ALA A 250 9.53 -11.14 -26.57
CA ALA A 250 10.31 -9.95 -26.23
C ALA A 250 10.62 -9.07 -27.44
N ARG A 251 10.82 -9.69 -28.62
CA ARG A 251 11.05 -8.97 -29.90
C ARG A 251 9.79 -8.44 -30.59
N SER A 252 8.60 -8.75 -30.06
CA SER A 252 7.34 -8.33 -30.70
C SER A 252 7.22 -6.81 -30.78
N GLY A 253 6.43 -6.31 -31.74
CA GLY A 253 6.26 -4.87 -31.93
C GLY A 253 5.81 -4.13 -30.66
N LYS A 254 4.85 -4.71 -29.91
CA LYS A 254 4.37 -4.15 -28.65
C LYS A 254 5.47 -4.04 -27.59
N MET A 255 6.32 -5.06 -27.45
CA MET A 255 7.40 -5.03 -26.45
C MET A 255 8.48 -4.01 -26.82
N ARG A 256 8.82 -3.89 -28.11
CA ARG A 256 9.73 -2.83 -28.60
C ARG A 256 9.15 -1.42 -28.41
N GLN A 257 7.84 -1.27 -28.58
CA GLN A 257 7.12 -0.01 -28.35
C GLN A 257 7.10 0.34 -26.85
N ILE A 258 6.75 -0.62 -25.99
CA ILE A 258 6.73 -0.48 -24.52
C ILE A 258 8.11 -0.14 -23.95
N ALA A 259 9.18 -0.75 -24.48
CA ALA A 259 10.55 -0.44 -24.06
C ALA A 259 10.95 1.02 -24.33
N LYS A 260 10.35 1.68 -25.33
CA LYS A 260 10.57 3.10 -25.63
C LYS A 260 9.61 4.02 -24.87
N ASN A 261 8.35 3.61 -24.74
CA ASN A 261 7.34 4.31 -23.96
C ASN A 261 6.45 3.28 -23.25
N PRO A 262 6.58 3.15 -21.93
CA PRO A 262 5.86 2.11 -21.19
C PRO A 262 4.39 2.45 -20.98
N THR A 263 3.91 3.62 -21.38
CA THR A 263 2.50 4.00 -21.24
C THR A 263 1.65 3.19 -22.21
N VAL A 264 0.66 2.47 -21.66
CA VAL A 264 -0.28 1.67 -22.44
C VAL A 264 -1.72 1.97 -22.03
N ALA A 265 -2.65 1.65 -22.92
CA ALA A 265 -4.08 1.67 -22.64
C ALA A 265 -4.71 0.33 -22.98
N LEU A 266 -5.75 -0.07 -22.26
CA LEU A 266 -6.45 -1.32 -22.50
C LEU A 266 -7.96 -1.17 -22.38
N CYS A 267 -8.68 -2.03 -23.10
CA CYS A 267 -10.14 -2.06 -23.12
C CYS A 267 -10.64 -3.49 -23.36
N GLY A 268 -11.71 -3.87 -22.66
CA GLY A 268 -12.41 -5.15 -22.81
C GLY A 268 -13.60 -5.20 -21.86
N GLU A 269 -14.65 -5.97 -22.16
CA GLU A 269 -15.79 -6.25 -21.26
C GLU A 269 -16.26 -5.05 -20.41
N TRP A 270 -16.58 -3.91 -21.07
CA TRP A 270 -17.03 -2.67 -20.41
C TRP A 270 -16.08 -2.09 -19.36
N PHE A 271 -14.79 -2.35 -19.53
CA PHE A 271 -13.69 -1.81 -18.77
C PHE A 271 -12.71 -1.09 -19.70
N THR A 272 -12.20 0.06 -19.29
CA THR A 272 -11.13 0.77 -19.98
C THR A 272 -10.14 1.29 -18.97
N ALA A 273 -8.85 1.13 -19.23
CA ALA A 273 -7.81 1.57 -18.30
C ALA A 273 -6.55 2.06 -19.00
N ARG A 274 -5.71 2.73 -18.20
CA ARG A 274 -4.33 3.07 -18.57
C ARG A 274 -3.39 2.46 -17.56
N GLY A 275 -2.21 2.08 -18.03
CA GLY A 275 -1.20 1.43 -17.22
C GLY A 275 0.21 1.64 -17.74
N VAL A 276 1.13 1.00 -17.04
CA VAL A 276 2.55 0.96 -17.36
C VAL A 276 2.90 -0.48 -17.72
N GLY A 277 3.38 -0.69 -18.95
CA GLY A 277 3.85 -1.96 -19.46
C GLY A 277 5.31 -2.22 -19.07
N GLU A 278 5.58 -3.42 -18.58
CA GLU A 278 6.89 -3.84 -18.09
C GLU A 278 7.20 -5.28 -18.52
N ASN A 279 8.43 -5.53 -18.96
CA ASN A 279 8.88 -6.88 -19.29
C ASN A 279 9.43 -7.55 -18.02
N LEU A 280 8.73 -8.58 -17.53
CA LEU A 280 9.16 -9.36 -16.35
C LEU A 280 10.16 -10.47 -16.71
N GLY A 281 10.56 -10.58 -17.98
CA GLY A 281 11.48 -11.60 -18.46
C GLY A 281 10.78 -12.94 -18.71
N HIS A 282 11.60 -13.99 -18.81
CA HIS A 282 11.16 -15.31 -19.22
C HIS A 282 10.26 -15.99 -18.17
N PRO A 283 9.20 -16.75 -18.54
CA PRO A 283 8.36 -17.46 -17.58
C PRO A 283 9.11 -18.43 -16.64
N ARG A 284 10.25 -18.96 -17.11
CA ARG A 284 11.15 -19.83 -16.34
C ARG A 284 12.30 -19.09 -15.63
N ALA A 285 12.32 -17.75 -15.65
CA ALA A 285 13.34 -16.98 -14.94
C ALA A 285 13.13 -17.04 -13.42
N PRO A 286 14.21 -16.97 -12.61
CA PRO A 286 14.10 -16.91 -11.15
C PRO A 286 13.16 -15.78 -10.69
N GLY A 287 12.19 -16.09 -9.83
CA GLY A 287 11.20 -15.15 -9.30
C GLY A 287 9.87 -15.14 -10.07
N ASN A 288 9.80 -15.73 -11.26
CA ASN A 288 8.57 -15.82 -12.05
C ASN A 288 7.79 -17.12 -11.83
N GLU A 289 8.30 -18.08 -11.05
CA GLU A 289 7.78 -19.45 -10.97
C GLU A 289 6.30 -19.50 -10.57
N ALA A 290 5.93 -18.76 -9.52
CA ALA A 290 4.57 -18.73 -9.02
C ALA A 290 3.61 -18.02 -10.00
N LEU A 291 4.05 -16.92 -10.60
CA LEU A 291 3.26 -16.19 -11.60
C LEU A 291 3.05 -17.03 -12.86
N ALA A 292 4.13 -17.61 -13.41
CA ALA A 292 4.06 -18.47 -14.58
C ALA A 292 3.15 -19.69 -14.35
N GLY A 293 3.17 -20.27 -13.14
CA GLY A 293 2.23 -21.31 -12.74
C GLY A 293 0.77 -20.88 -12.90
N ARG A 294 0.40 -19.70 -12.40
CA ARG A 294 -0.96 -19.15 -12.52
C ARG A 294 -1.31 -18.79 -13.97
N LEU A 295 -0.37 -18.25 -14.75
CA LEU A 295 -0.64 -17.94 -16.16
C LEU A 295 -0.86 -19.21 -17.01
N ARG A 296 -0.13 -20.30 -16.73
CA ARG A 296 -0.39 -21.60 -17.36
C ARG A 296 -1.77 -22.12 -17.06
N GLU A 297 -2.24 -21.96 -15.83
CA GLU A 297 -3.59 -22.32 -15.42
C GLU A 297 -4.65 -21.43 -16.09
N ALA A 298 -4.47 -20.11 -16.03
CA ALA A 298 -5.38 -19.13 -16.63
C ALA A 298 -5.54 -19.36 -18.13
N PHE A 299 -4.45 -19.64 -18.85
CA PHE A 299 -4.41 -19.82 -20.30
C PHE A 299 -4.41 -21.29 -20.75
N ALA A 300 -4.77 -22.23 -19.88
CA ALA A 300 -4.59 -23.67 -20.10
C ALA A 300 -5.22 -24.19 -21.42
N ALA A 301 -6.27 -23.53 -21.92
CA ALA A 301 -6.95 -23.88 -23.16
C ALA A 301 -6.04 -23.80 -24.41
N TRP A 302 -5.02 -22.96 -24.40
CA TRP A 302 -4.12 -22.76 -25.55
C TRP A 302 -2.63 -22.67 -25.18
N TYR A 303 -2.26 -22.59 -23.90
CA TYR A 303 -0.86 -22.43 -23.51
C TYR A 303 0.07 -23.53 -24.06
N GLY A 304 -0.44 -24.77 -24.19
CA GLY A 304 0.33 -25.91 -24.70
C GLY A 304 0.14 -26.22 -26.19
N ASN A 305 -0.59 -25.41 -26.96
CA ASN A 305 -0.95 -25.74 -28.35
C ASN A 305 0.03 -25.17 -29.40
N GLY A 306 1.17 -24.61 -28.97
CA GLY A 306 2.19 -24.01 -29.84
C GLY A 306 2.06 -22.48 -30.02
N HIS A 307 1.07 -21.82 -29.42
CA HIS A 307 1.03 -20.35 -29.37
C HIS A 307 2.01 -19.73 -28.35
N VAL A 308 2.50 -20.53 -27.40
CA VAL A 308 3.58 -20.19 -26.48
C VAL A 308 4.64 -21.27 -26.58
N ASP A 309 5.90 -20.84 -26.68
CA ASP A 309 7.06 -21.71 -26.63
C ASP A 309 7.97 -21.23 -25.49
N GLU A 310 7.91 -21.88 -24.33
CA GLU A 310 8.80 -21.56 -23.20
C GLU A 310 10.22 -22.13 -23.36
N ASP A 311 10.52 -22.85 -24.45
CA ASP A 311 11.89 -23.20 -24.81
C ASP A 311 12.53 -22.09 -25.66
N ASP A 312 11.74 -21.18 -26.23
CA ASP A 312 12.21 -19.95 -26.88
C ASP A 312 12.73 -18.94 -25.81
N PRO A 313 14.02 -18.58 -25.83
CA PRO A 313 14.59 -17.64 -24.86
C PRO A 313 14.00 -16.23 -24.91
N ASP A 314 13.32 -15.87 -26.01
CA ASP A 314 12.66 -14.59 -26.17
C ASP A 314 11.19 -14.62 -25.71
N THR A 315 10.64 -15.75 -25.26
CA THR A 315 9.34 -15.78 -24.58
C THR A 315 9.41 -15.00 -23.27
N CYS A 316 8.44 -14.12 -23.03
CA CYS A 316 8.44 -13.24 -21.88
C CYS A 316 7.03 -12.97 -21.34
N ILE A 317 6.97 -12.56 -20.08
CA ILE A 317 5.74 -12.08 -19.44
C ILE A 317 5.73 -10.55 -19.51
N LEU A 318 4.73 -10.00 -20.18
CA LEU A 318 4.39 -8.59 -20.11
C LEU A 318 3.44 -8.37 -18.92
N ARG A 319 3.84 -7.53 -17.98
CA ARG A 319 2.95 -6.97 -16.95
C ARG A 319 2.48 -5.59 -17.38
N VAL A 320 1.19 -5.35 -17.33
CA VAL A 320 0.58 -4.04 -17.48
C VAL A 320 -0.01 -3.64 -16.13
N ARG A 321 0.77 -2.90 -15.35
CA ARG A 321 0.34 -2.36 -14.06
C ARG A 321 -0.64 -1.22 -14.28
N LEU A 322 -1.86 -1.35 -13.78
CA LEU A 322 -2.88 -0.33 -13.97
C LEU A 322 -2.56 0.90 -13.12
N THR A 323 -3.06 2.05 -13.55
CA THR A 323 -2.93 3.33 -12.80
C THR A 323 -4.28 3.99 -12.62
N ARG A 324 -5.17 3.83 -13.59
CA ARG A 324 -6.56 4.29 -13.53
C ARG A 324 -7.41 3.46 -14.48
N GLY A 325 -8.69 3.33 -14.18
CA GLY A 325 -9.65 2.73 -15.09
C GLY A 325 -11.08 3.13 -14.82
N THR A 326 -11.94 2.93 -15.80
CA THR A 326 -13.38 3.06 -15.67
C THR A 326 -14.00 1.70 -15.92
N LEU A 327 -14.77 1.21 -14.96
CA LEU A 327 -15.49 -0.06 -15.04
C LEU A 327 -16.99 0.21 -15.02
N LEU A 328 -17.73 -0.39 -15.96
CA LEU A 328 -19.20 -0.36 -15.97
C LEU A 328 -19.75 -1.75 -15.64
N SER A 329 -20.64 -1.83 -14.66
CA SER A 329 -21.29 -3.09 -14.27
C SER A 329 -22.67 -2.82 -13.68
N HIS A 330 -23.70 -3.47 -14.24
CA HIS A 330 -25.10 -3.37 -13.80
C HIS A 330 -25.60 -1.94 -13.56
N GLY A 331 -25.34 -1.03 -14.51
CA GLY A 331 -25.76 0.37 -14.42
C GLY A 331 -24.90 1.24 -13.49
N MET A 332 -23.90 0.65 -12.81
CA MET A 332 -22.94 1.38 -11.98
C MET A 332 -21.67 1.68 -12.77
N ARG A 333 -21.14 2.90 -12.57
CA ARG A 333 -19.84 3.33 -13.07
C ARG A 333 -18.87 3.45 -11.91
N TYR A 334 -17.75 2.75 -12.00
CA TYR A 334 -16.65 2.85 -11.04
C TYR A 334 -15.49 3.59 -11.69
N GLU A 335 -15.03 4.67 -11.05
CA GLU A 335 -13.75 5.30 -11.35
C GLU A 335 -12.69 4.72 -10.42
N LEU A 336 -11.77 3.99 -11.01
CA LEU A 336 -10.78 3.18 -10.32
C LEU A 336 -9.42 3.88 -10.38
N ARG A 337 -8.74 3.94 -9.23
CA ARG A 337 -7.33 4.32 -9.11
C ARG A 337 -6.59 3.16 -8.46
N PHE A 338 -5.56 2.71 -9.16
CA PHE A 338 -4.73 1.55 -8.82
C PHE A 338 -3.43 2.04 -8.21
#